data_AF-A0A7R9UC66-F1
#
_entry.id   AF-A0A7R9UC66-F1
#
_cell.length_a   1.000
_cell.length_b   1.000
_cell.length_c   1.000
_cell.angle_alpha   90.00
_cell.angle_beta   90.00
_cell.angle_gamma   90.00
#
_symmetry.space_group_name_H-M   'P 1'
#
loop_
_entity.id
_entity.type
_entity.pdbx_description
1 polymer ?
#
loop_
_entity_poly.entity_id
_entity_poly.type
_entity_poly.pdbx_seq_one_letter_code
_entity_poly.pdbx_strand_id
1 'polypeptide(L)'
;MQAEGPSLPRVVILDLDYTLWPTNAFEEAQGPYESTDEIGVARQLRCNRLVSCYDGVPQALQWLTEQGVAVAIASATPSGRNALGLLTAMQLVPPHMEDEWRSGRFFVCKPGAKFFHLQRALQDADCSAEEAIFFDDLSYNIHTATRLGVSAVEIDRRGGFSLPVLLAGLEDWRRYRQPSIMSYFFSGGRSRTTEQQDVRVDSDAEPDADLSADQQSDAVSAGGQENSNAALREHREARSATRDESSGAYKTRGKKKSKGMRNIATYFSTNA
;
A
#
# COMPACT_ATOMS: atom_id res chain seq x y z
N MET A 1 -7.16 -31.48 -7.90
CA MET A 1 -6.04 -30.78 -7.24
C MET A 1 -6.53 -29.38 -6.91
N GLN A 2 -6.72 -29.06 -5.64
CA GLN A 2 -7.01 -27.68 -5.23
C GLN A 2 -5.74 -26.88 -5.45
N ALA A 3 -5.80 -25.80 -6.23
CA ALA A 3 -4.68 -24.86 -6.34
C ALA A 3 -4.60 -24.14 -4.98
N GLU A 4 -3.59 -24.48 -4.17
CA GLU A 4 -3.29 -23.68 -2.99
C GLU A 4 -2.91 -22.28 -3.48
N GLY A 5 -3.64 -21.26 -3.01
CA GLY A 5 -3.34 -19.87 -3.32
C GLY A 5 -1.93 -19.49 -2.86
N PRO A 6 -1.35 -18.40 -3.38
CA PRO A 6 0.00 -18.00 -3.04
C PRO A 6 0.16 -17.77 -1.53
N SER A 7 1.26 -18.26 -0.96
CA SER A 7 1.57 -18.16 0.48
C SER A 7 1.95 -16.74 0.92
N LEU A 8 2.23 -15.86 -0.04
CA LEU A 8 2.58 -14.46 0.12
C LEU A 8 1.87 -13.62 -0.95
N PRO A 9 1.61 -12.32 -0.68
CA PRO A 9 1.06 -11.41 -1.68
C PRO A 9 2.06 -11.22 -2.83
N ARG A 10 1.53 -10.93 -4.03
CA ARG A 10 2.36 -10.54 -5.19
C ARG A 10 3.01 -9.17 -4.99
N VAL A 11 2.37 -8.28 -4.24
CA VAL A 11 2.90 -6.96 -3.91
C VAL A 11 2.47 -6.48 -2.53
N VAL A 12 3.42 -5.91 -1.79
CA VAL A 12 3.17 -5.11 -0.59
C VAL A 12 3.23 -3.63 -0.98
N ILE A 13 2.14 -2.90 -0.71
CA ILE A 13 2.01 -1.49 -1.04
C ILE A 13 2.12 -0.68 0.25
N LEU A 14 2.96 0.36 0.24
CA LEU A 14 3.26 1.18 1.41
C LEU A 14 2.95 2.66 1.11
N ASP A 15 2.30 3.35 2.04
CA ASP A 15 2.42 4.81 2.12
C ASP A 15 3.81 5.21 2.66
N LEU A 16 4.06 6.52 2.80
CA LEU A 16 5.33 7.06 3.27
C LEU A 16 5.17 7.81 4.59
N ASP A 17 4.35 8.86 4.61
CA ASP A 17 4.28 9.79 5.72
C ASP A 17 3.55 9.12 6.89
N TYR A 18 4.13 9.17 8.09
CA TYR A 18 3.68 8.43 9.26
C TYR A 18 3.61 6.90 9.13
N THR A 19 3.98 6.35 7.97
CA THR A 19 4.07 4.91 7.72
C THR A 19 5.53 4.44 7.77
N LEU A 20 6.42 5.03 6.98
CA LEU A 20 7.85 4.71 6.99
C LEU A 20 8.67 5.66 7.87
N TRP A 21 8.22 6.89 8.07
CA TRP A 21 8.88 7.86 8.95
C TRP A 21 7.86 8.67 9.75
N PRO A 22 8.20 9.16 10.95
CA PRO A 22 7.26 9.82 11.88
C PRO A 22 7.01 11.29 11.55
N THR A 23 6.94 11.64 10.26
CA THR A 23 6.80 13.03 9.81
C THR A 23 6.07 13.11 8.46
N ASN A 24 5.68 14.31 8.07
CA ASN A 24 5.17 14.58 6.72
C ASN A 24 6.29 15.14 5.84
N ALA A 25 6.42 14.60 4.62
CA ALA A 25 7.34 15.08 3.62
C ALA A 25 7.20 16.59 3.34
N PHE A 26 6.04 17.23 3.49
CA PHE A 26 5.94 18.68 3.29
C PHE A 26 6.78 19.50 4.31
N GLU A 27 6.86 19.05 5.55
CA GLU A 27 7.60 19.74 6.63
C GLU A 27 9.11 19.45 6.55
N GLU A 28 9.45 18.30 5.97
CA GLU A 28 10.76 17.68 6.09
C GLU A 28 11.51 17.57 4.75
N ALA A 29 10.79 17.57 3.62
CA ALA A 29 11.26 17.28 2.25
C ALA A 29 11.75 18.49 1.48
N GLN A 30 12.65 19.23 2.11
CA GLN A 30 13.57 20.10 1.40
C GLN A 30 14.93 19.42 1.35
N GLY A 31 15.04 18.38 0.54
CA GLY A 31 16.33 17.80 0.18
C GLY A 31 17.30 18.87 -0.39
N PRO A 32 18.52 18.48 -0.79
CA PRO A 32 18.98 17.10 -0.96
C PRO A 32 19.34 16.39 0.37
N TYR A 33 19.43 15.06 0.28
CA TYR A 33 19.83 14.17 1.38
C TYR A 33 21.12 13.44 1.03
N GLU A 34 21.89 13.09 2.05
CA GLU A 34 23.03 12.17 1.94
C GLU A 34 22.85 10.99 2.88
N SER A 35 23.43 9.86 2.49
CA SER A 35 23.48 8.67 3.35
C SER A 35 24.35 8.89 4.57
N THR A 36 24.01 8.16 5.63
CA THR A 36 24.85 8.00 6.81
C THR A 36 25.34 6.56 6.92
N ASP A 37 26.20 6.27 7.89
CA ASP A 37 26.64 4.90 8.18
C ASP A 37 25.52 4.04 8.80
N GLU A 38 24.41 4.66 9.20
CA GLU A 38 23.27 3.99 9.84
C GLU A 38 22.11 3.82 8.85
N ILE A 39 21.70 2.57 8.62
CA ILE A 39 20.54 2.23 7.78
C ILE A 39 19.28 2.83 8.41
N GLY A 40 18.41 3.39 7.58
CA GLY A 40 17.21 4.07 8.04
C GLY A 40 17.44 5.53 8.44
N VAL A 41 18.68 6.01 8.42
CA VAL A 41 19.03 7.40 8.78
C VAL A 41 19.71 8.11 7.61
N ALA A 42 19.16 9.27 7.26
CA ALA A 42 19.71 10.16 6.26
C ALA A 42 20.00 11.54 6.86
N ARG A 43 20.94 12.28 6.24
CA ARG A 43 21.22 13.66 6.62
C ARG A 43 20.66 14.62 5.58
N GLN A 44 19.86 15.57 6.01
CA GLN A 44 19.38 16.68 5.21
C GLN A 44 20.49 17.72 5.04
N LEU A 45 20.99 17.90 3.81
CA LEU A 45 22.16 18.72 3.53
C LEU A 45 21.95 20.22 3.81
N ARG A 46 20.71 20.71 3.64
CA ARG A 46 20.36 22.12 3.78
C ARG A 46 20.52 22.66 5.21
N CYS A 47 20.30 21.81 6.20
CA CYS A 47 20.29 22.18 7.61
C CYS A 47 21.11 21.25 8.51
N ASN A 48 21.81 20.27 7.92
CA ASN A 48 22.61 19.26 8.63
C ASN A 48 21.80 18.49 9.71
N ARG A 49 20.50 18.29 9.47
CA ARG A 49 19.61 17.55 10.36
C ARG A 49 19.57 16.07 9.97
N LEU A 50 19.56 15.18 10.95
CA LEU A 50 19.29 13.76 10.73
C LEU A 50 17.79 13.52 10.65
N VAL A 51 17.39 12.71 9.67
CA VAL A 51 16.03 12.24 9.47
C VAL A 51 16.08 10.72 9.54
N SER A 52 15.19 10.12 10.33
CA SER A 52 15.15 8.68 10.57
C SER A 52 13.79 8.11 10.18
N CYS A 53 13.78 6.90 9.64
CA CYS A 53 12.57 6.08 9.54
C CYS A 53 12.17 5.54 10.92
N TYR A 54 11.04 4.83 11.01
CA TYR A 54 10.75 4.04 12.20
C TYR A 54 11.72 2.85 12.30
N ASP A 55 12.16 2.51 13.52
CA ASP A 55 13.17 1.49 13.81
C ASP A 55 12.89 0.13 13.16
N GLY A 56 11.62 -0.24 12.99
CA GLY A 56 11.20 -1.52 12.43
C GLY A 56 11.21 -1.59 10.90
N VAL A 57 11.34 -0.46 10.20
CA VAL A 57 11.23 -0.39 8.73
C VAL A 57 12.37 -1.13 8.02
N PRO A 58 13.65 -0.93 8.37
CA PRO A 58 14.74 -1.63 7.69
C PRO A 58 14.58 -3.15 7.73
N GLN A 59 14.22 -3.69 8.90
CA GLN A 59 14.03 -5.13 9.08
C GLN A 59 12.84 -5.67 8.27
N ALA A 60 11.74 -4.92 8.19
CA ALA A 60 10.57 -5.32 7.41
C ALA A 60 10.86 -5.36 5.90
N LEU A 61 11.55 -4.33 5.39
CA LEU A 61 11.92 -4.26 3.97
C LEU A 61 12.97 -5.32 3.60
N GLN A 62 13.95 -5.56 4.48
CA GLN A 62 14.91 -6.65 4.29
C GLN A 62 14.20 -8.01 4.18
N TRP A 63 13.25 -8.28 5.08
CA TRP A 63 12.49 -9.52 5.04
C TRP A 63 11.72 -9.66 3.72
N LEU A 64 11.08 -8.59 3.23
CA LEU A 64 10.38 -8.60 1.93
C LEU A 64 11.32 -8.90 0.76
N THR A 65 12.53 -8.33 0.77
CA THR A 65 13.58 -8.64 -0.20
C THR A 65 13.98 -10.11 -0.15
N GLU A 66 14.22 -10.65 1.04
CA GLU A 66 14.58 -12.07 1.22
C GLU A 66 13.48 -13.02 0.75
N GLN A 67 12.21 -12.62 0.88
CA GLN A 67 11.06 -13.38 0.36
C GLN A 67 10.79 -13.15 -1.14
N GLY A 68 11.51 -12.25 -1.81
CA GLY A 68 11.27 -11.91 -3.21
C GLY A 68 9.91 -11.25 -3.46
N VAL A 69 9.32 -10.61 -2.45
CA VAL A 69 8.02 -9.93 -2.57
C VAL A 69 8.25 -8.54 -3.17
N ALA A 70 7.43 -8.16 -4.18
CA ALA A 70 7.49 -6.83 -4.76
C ALA A 70 7.00 -5.78 -3.75
N VAL A 71 7.64 -4.61 -3.74
CA VAL A 71 7.27 -3.49 -2.86
C VAL A 71 6.91 -2.27 -3.70
N ALA A 72 5.70 -1.75 -3.50
CA ALA A 72 5.22 -0.54 -4.14
C ALA A 72 5.05 0.62 -3.16
N ILE A 73 5.28 1.84 -3.63
CA ILE A 73 4.98 3.08 -2.91
C ILE A 73 3.73 3.73 -3.49
N ALA A 74 2.81 4.12 -2.61
CA ALA A 74 1.56 4.80 -2.95
C ALA A 74 1.35 6.03 -2.06
N SER A 75 2.09 7.11 -2.30
CA SER A 75 2.07 8.32 -1.49
C SER A 75 1.51 9.55 -2.21
N ALA A 76 0.80 10.40 -1.45
CA ALA A 76 0.25 11.67 -1.93
C ALA A 76 1.21 12.85 -1.78
N THR A 77 2.47 12.62 -1.36
CA THR A 77 3.45 13.71 -1.23
C THR A 77 3.71 14.41 -2.56
N PRO A 78 3.80 15.75 -2.60
CA PRO A 78 4.02 16.51 -3.83
C PRO A 78 5.44 16.38 -4.37
N SER A 79 6.37 15.76 -3.65
CA SER A 79 7.79 15.73 -4.00
C SER A 79 8.34 14.31 -4.15
N GLY A 80 7.87 13.59 -5.17
CA GLY A 80 8.32 12.22 -5.45
C GLY A 80 9.83 12.07 -5.61
N ARG A 81 10.51 13.05 -6.24
CA ARG A 81 11.98 13.04 -6.35
C ARG A 81 12.67 13.13 -4.99
N ASN A 82 12.19 13.99 -4.08
CA ASN A 82 12.79 14.12 -2.76
C ASN A 82 12.48 12.90 -1.90
N ALA A 83 11.28 12.32 -2.01
CA ALA A 83 10.91 11.09 -1.33
C ALA A 83 11.81 9.91 -1.76
N LEU A 84 12.01 9.72 -3.06
CA LEU A 84 12.93 8.71 -3.57
C LEU A 84 14.37 8.98 -3.11
N GLY A 85 14.82 10.24 -3.16
CA GLY A 85 16.14 10.63 -2.67
C GLY A 85 16.34 10.34 -1.17
N LEU A 86 15.30 10.53 -0.35
CA LEU A 86 15.31 10.19 1.07
C LEU A 86 15.39 8.68 1.30
N LEU A 87 14.55 7.90 0.60
CA LEU A 87 14.57 6.44 0.68
C LEU A 87 15.93 5.87 0.26
N THR A 88 16.53 6.41 -0.81
CA THR A 88 17.88 6.05 -1.25
C THR A 88 18.93 6.41 -0.20
N ALA A 89 18.87 7.63 0.35
CA ALA A 89 19.83 8.07 1.37
C ALA A 89 19.75 7.21 2.65
N MET A 90 18.53 6.81 3.05
CA MET A 90 18.28 5.91 4.17
C MET A 90 18.61 4.43 3.87
N GLN A 91 19.02 4.10 2.64
CA GLN A 91 19.30 2.72 2.22
C GLN A 91 18.07 1.80 2.35
N LEU A 92 16.87 2.32 2.04
CA LEU A 92 15.59 1.61 2.15
C LEU A 92 15.01 1.16 0.81
N VAL A 93 15.66 1.45 -0.31
CA VAL A 93 15.23 0.94 -1.62
C VAL A 93 15.57 -0.55 -1.69
N PRO A 94 14.59 -1.46 -1.85
CA PRO A 94 14.88 -2.88 -2.00
C PRO A 94 15.78 -3.09 -3.24
N PRO A 95 16.92 -3.81 -3.12
CA PRO A 95 17.87 -3.95 -4.24
C PRO A 95 17.24 -4.50 -5.52
N HIS A 96 16.27 -5.42 -5.39
CA HIS A 96 15.56 -6.01 -6.52
C HIS A 96 14.51 -5.09 -7.16
N MET A 97 14.26 -3.92 -6.57
CA MET A 97 13.28 -2.92 -7.03
C MET A 97 13.93 -1.61 -7.49
N GLU A 98 15.27 -1.50 -7.46
CA GLU A 98 15.98 -0.24 -7.67
C GLU A 98 15.68 0.41 -9.03
N ASP A 99 15.77 -0.36 -10.12
CA ASP A 99 15.50 0.11 -11.47
C ASP A 99 14.02 0.45 -11.67
N GLU A 100 13.15 -0.37 -11.10
CA GLU A 100 11.70 -0.17 -11.17
C GLU A 100 11.31 1.16 -10.54
N TRP A 101 11.74 1.41 -9.29
CA TRP A 101 11.43 2.65 -8.59
C TRP A 101 12.02 3.88 -9.29
N ARG A 102 13.23 3.77 -9.84
CA ARG A 102 13.87 4.86 -10.62
C ARG A 102 13.12 5.16 -11.91
N SER A 103 12.56 4.15 -12.56
CA SER A 103 11.72 4.33 -13.75
C SER A 103 10.31 4.87 -13.44
N GLY A 104 9.93 4.91 -12.16
CA GLY A 104 8.60 5.28 -11.69
C GLY A 104 7.61 4.13 -11.64
N ARG A 105 8.01 2.91 -12.03
CA ARG A 105 7.23 1.69 -11.84
C ARG A 105 7.29 1.28 -10.36
N PHE A 106 6.16 0.81 -9.82
CA PHE A 106 5.98 0.57 -8.38
C PHE A 106 6.18 1.79 -7.48
N PHE A 107 6.35 3.01 -8.01
CA PHE A 107 6.63 4.20 -7.22
C PHE A 107 5.69 5.35 -7.60
N VAL A 108 4.49 5.35 -7.01
CA VAL A 108 3.52 6.43 -7.20
C VAL A 108 3.59 7.38 -6.02
N CYS A 109 4.20 8.55 -6.27
CA CYS A 109 4.53 9.52 -5.23
C CYS A 109 4.23 10.94 -5.74
N LYS A 110 2.95 11.31 -5.73
CA LYS A 110 2.42 12.56 -6.29
C LYS A 110 1.04 12.87 -5.69
N PRO A 111 0.57 14.13 -5.73
CA PRO A 111 -0.77 14.46 -5.25
C PRO A 111 -1.83 13.72 -6.08
N GLY A 112 -2.82 13.14 -5.42
CA GLY A 112 -3.86 12.37 -6.10
C GLY A 112 -4.65 11.50 -5.13
N ALA A 113 -5.76 10.94 -5.63
CA ALA A 113 -6.57 10.00 -4.88
C ALA A 113 -5.84 8.65 -4.77
N LYS A 114 -5.84 8.08 -3.55
CA LYS A 114 -5.17 6.81 -3.25
C LYS A 114 -5.66 5.66 -4.14
N PHE A 115 -6.93 5.70 -4.55
CA PHE A 115 -7.51 4.78 -5.52
C PHE A 115 -6.63 4.57 -6.76
N PHE A 116 -6.20 5.66 -7.41
CA PHE A 116 -5.37 5.56 -8.62
C PHE A 116 -3.96 5.06 -8.34
N HIS A 117 -3.42 5.35 -7.15
CA HIS A 117 -2.10 4.87 -6.75
C HIS A 117 -2.12 3.36 -6.55
N LEU A 118 -3.15 2.85 -5.87
CA LEU A 118 -3.34 1.41 -5.66
C LEU A 118 -3.58 0.68 -6.98
N GLN A 119 -4.46 1.19 -7.85
CA GLN A 119 -4.67 0.60 -9.17
C GLN A 119 -3.36 0.52 -9.98
N ARG A 120 -2.53 1.56 -9.91
CA ARG A 120 -1.24 1.55 -10.60
C ARG A 120 -0.29 0.50 -10.02
N ALA A 121 -0.24 0.36 -8.70
CA ALA A 121 0.58 -0.67 -8.05
C ALA A 121 0.15 -2.10 -8.45
N LEU A 122 -1.16 -2.36 -8.51
CA LEU A 122 -1.70 -3.64 -9.00
C LEU A 122 -1.33 -3.90 -10.47
N GLN A 123 -1.44 -2.87 -11.32
CA GLN A 123 -1.04 -2.95 -12.72
C GLN A 123 0.46 -3.23 -12.88
N ASP A 124 1.30 -2.55 -12.11
CA ASP A 124 2.76 -2.72 -12.17
C ASP A 124 3.17 -4.13 -11.71
N ALA A 125 2.42 -4.72 -10.77
CA ALA A 125 2.60 -6.08 -10.25
C ALA A 125 1.93 -7.17 -11.10
N ASP A 126 1.10 -6.79 -12.08
CA ASP A 126 0.27 -7.68 -12.90
C ASP A 126 -0.57 -8.66 -12.05
N CYS A 127 -1.23 -8.15 -11.00
CA CYS A 127 -1.97 -8.96 -10.04
C CYS A 127 -3.40 -8.46 -9.78
N SER A 128 -4.25 -9.35 -9.26
CA SER A 128 -5.58 -8.95 -8.78
C SER A 128 -5.49 -8.25 -7.43
N ALA A 129 -6.53 -7.49 -7.07
CA ALA A 129 -6.54 -6.71 -5.82
C ALA A 129 -6.35 -7.59 -4.58
N GLU A 130 -6.91 -8.80 -4.59
CA GLU A 130 -6.82 -9.75 -3.49
C GLU A 130 -5.40 -10.29 -3.31
N GLU A 131 -4.54 -10.21 -4.34
CA GLU A 131 -3.14 -10.65 -4.30
C GLU A 131 -2.21 -9.58 -3.71
N ALA A 132 -2.74 -8.45 -3.26
CA ALA A 132 -2.00 -7.34 -2.67
C ALA A 132 -2.42 -7.07 -1.23
N ILE A 133 -1.49 -6.46 -0.49
CA ILE A 133 -1.74 -5.90 0.84
C ILE A 133 -1.18 -4.47 0.90
N PHE A 134 -1.90 -3.58 1.58
CA PHE A 134 -1.60 -2.17 1.69
C PHE A 134 -1.46 -1.72 3.15
N PHE A 135 -0.47 -0.87 3.43
CA PHE A 135 -0.22 -0.30 4.76
C PHE A 135 -0.20 1.24 4.67
N ASP A 136 -1.02 1.88 5.50
CA ASP A 136 -1.21 3.34 5.54
C ASP A 136 -1.73 3.76 6.91
N ASP A 137 -1.38 4.93 7.39
CA ASP A 137 -1.83 5.45 8.69
C ASP A 137 -3.21 6.12 8.63
N LEU A 138 -3.68 6.48 7.43
CA LEU A 138 -4.92 7.20 7.24
C LEU A 138 -6.08 6.23 6.99
N SER A 139 -6.99 6.16 7.95
CA SER A 139 -8.18 5.31 7.86
C SER A 139 -8.98 5.49 6.56
N TYR A 140 -9.08 6.70 5.99
CA TYR A 140 -9.78 6.90 4.70
C TYR A 140 -9.07 6.21 3.51
N ASN A 141 -7.74 6.11 3.53
CA ASN A 141 -6.96 5.36 2.53
C ASN A 141 -7.20 3.85 2.71
N ILE A 142 -7.27 3.38 3.95
CA ILE A 142 -7.64 2.00 4.29
C ILE A 142 -9.02 1.65 3.72
N HIS A 143 -10.04 2.47 3.97
CA HIS A 143 -11.38 2.28 3.40
C HIS A 143 -11.37 2.27 1.87
N THR A 144 -10.56 3.13 1.24
CA THR A 144 -10.40 3.16 -0.21
C THR A 144 -9.80 1.85 -0.75
N ALA A 145 -8.78 1.32 -0.10
CA ALA A 145 -8.15 0.05 -0.46
C ALA A 145 -9.11 -1.13 -0.30
N THR A 146 -9.83 -1.21 0.83
CA THR A 146 -10.82 -2.27 1.07
C THR A 146 -11.93 -2.26 0.02
N ARG A 147 -12.41 -1.08 -0.39
CA ARG A 147 -13.41 -0.97 -1.47
C ARG A 147 -12.88 -1.41 -2.84
N LEU A 148 -11.58 -1.35 -3.07
CA LEU A 148 -10.92 -1.84 -4.28
C LEU A 148 -10.70 -3.36 -4.25
N GLY A 149 -10.92 -4.03 -3.11
CA GLY A 149 -10.62 -5.45 -2.90
C GLY A 149 -9.19 -5.72 -2.42
N VAL A 150 -8.41 -4.67 -2.12
CA VAL A 150 -7.06 -4.79 -1.57
C VAL A 150 -7.15 -4.96 -0.07
N SER A 151 -6.46 -5.96 0.49
CA SER A 151 -6.35 -6.09 1.95
C SER A 151 -5.54 -4.92 2.50
N ALA A 152 -5.98 -4.33 3.60
CA ALA A 152 -5.38 -3.10 4.10
C ALA A 152 -5.21 -3.15 5.63
N VAL A 153 -4.09 -2.60 6.10
CA VAL A 153 -3.72 -2.53 7.51
C VAL A 153 -3.49 -1.09 7.88
N GLU A 154 -4.27 -0.59 8.84
CA GLU A 154 -4.07 0.74 9.41
C GLU A 154 -2.84 0.77 10.31
N ILE A 155 -1.93 1.71 10.06
CA ILE A 155 -0.69 1.88 10.81
C ILE A 155 -0.89 2.85 11.97
N ASP A 156 -0.50 2.45 13.18
CA ASP A 156 -0.37 3.39 14.30
C ASP A 156 0.83 4.30 14.06
N ARG A 157 0.58 5.61 13.89
CA ARG A 157 1.59 6.67 13.71
C ARG A 157 2.64 6.75 14.83
N ARG A 158 2.39 6.13 16.00
CA ARG A 158 3.38 6.09 17.08
C ARG A 158 4.45 5.02 16.86
N GLY A 159 4.06 3.91 16.24
CA GLY A 159 4.95 2.76 16.01
C GLY A 159 5.43 2.63 14.57
N GLY A 160 4.65 3.13 13.61
CA GLY A 160 4.92 3.03 12.19
C GLY A 160 4.91 1.60 11.67
N PHE A 161 5.40 1.44 10.44
CA PHE A 161 5.59 0.14 9.82
C PHE A 161 6.78 -0.61 10.45
N SER A 162 6.60 -1.91 10.65
CA SER A 162 7.61 -2.77 11.27
C SER A 162 7.42 -4.23 10.88
N LEU A 163 8.42 -5.08 11.10
CA LEU A 163 8.31 -6.50 10.79
C LEU A 163 7.13 -7.17 11.54
N PRO A 164 6.89 -6.92 12.85
CA PRO A 164 5.71 -7.47 13.53
C PRO A 164 4.38 -7.05 12.88
N VAL A 165 4.26 -5.78 12.48
CA VAL A 165 3.06 -5.25 11.80
C VAL A 165 2.88 -5.90 10.43
N LEU A 166 3.96 -6.04 9.66
CA LEU A 166 3.95 -6.74 8.38
C LEU A 166 3.48 -8.19 8.55
N LEU A 167 4.10 -8.94 9.47
CA LEU A 167 3.80 -10.36 9.67
C LEU A 167 2.35 -10.58 10.14
N ALA A 168 1.85 -9.72 11.04
CA ALA A 168 0.44 -9.76 11.46
C ALA A 168 -0.50 -9.47 10.27
N GLY A 169 -0.20 -8.44 9.47
CA GLY A 169 -0.97 -8.13 8.27
C GLY A 169 -0.98 -9.27 7.25
N LEU A 170 0.16 -9.94 7.05
CA LEU A 170 0.26 -11.11 6.17
C LEU A 170 -0.54 -12.31 6.71
N GLU A 171 -0.56 -12.50 8.03
CA GLU A 171 -1.37 -13.54 8.65
C GLU A 171 -2.87 -13.31 8.40
N ASP A 172 -3.34 -12.09 8.62
CA ASP A 172 -4.74 -11.73 8.36
C ASP A 172 -5.09 -11.84 6.87
N TRP A 173 -4.22 -11.36 5.97
CA TRP A 173 -4.37 -11.53 4.53
C TRP A 173 -4.54 -12.99 4.11
N ARG A 174 -3.75 -13.91 4.69
CA ARG A 174 -3.90 -15.36 4.43
C ARG A 174 -5.24 -15.90 4.92
N ARG A 175 -5.69 -15.49 6.12
CA ARG A 175 -6.96 -15.96 6.70
C ARG A 175 -8.15 -15.60 5.84
N TYR A 176 -8.18 -14.40 5.25
CA TYR A 176 -9.25 -13.98 4.34
C TYR A 176 -9.26 -14.74 3.01
N ARG A 177 -8.12 -15.35 2.63
CA ARG A 177 -7.99 -16.14 1.40
C ARG A 177 -8.23 -17.64 1.59
N GLN A 178 -8.20 -18.15 2.81
CA GLN A 178 -8.54 -19.55 3.04
C GLN A 178 -10.07 -19.71 3.11
N PRO A 179 -10.69 -20.57 2.28
CA PRO A 179 -12.08 -20.94 2.49
C PRO A 179 -12.19 -21.56 3.89
N SER A 180 -12.99 -20.95 4.76
CA SER A 180 -13.24 -21.50 6.09
C SER A 180 -13.69 -22.96 5.97
N ILE A 181 -13.26 -23.84 6.87
CA ILE A 181 -13.76 -25.24 6.92
C ILE A 181 -15.31 -25.28 6.88
N MET A 182 -15.94 -24.25 7.44
CA MET A 182 -17.38 -24.04 7.45
C MET A 182 -17.99 -23.88 6.03
N SER A 183 -17.30 -23.26 5.07
CA SER A 183 -17.81 -23.15 3.69
C SER A 183 -17.91 -24.52 3.01
N TYR A 184 -17.00 -25.45 3.30
CA TYR A 184 -17.11 -26.83 2.80
C TYR A 184 -18.27 -27.60 3.41
N PHE A 185 -18.58 -27.37 4.69
CA PHE A 185 -19.72 -28.00 5.37
C PHE A 185 -21.07 -27.48 4.85
N PHE A 186 -21.18 -26.20 4.50
CA PHE A 186 -22.42 -25.63 3.97
C PHE A 186 -22.62 -25.87 2.47
N SER A 187 -21.55 -26.07 1.69
CA SER A 187 -21.65 -26.42 0.26
C SER A 187 -21.96 -27.91 -0.01
N GLY A 188 -21.80 -28.78 0.99
CA GLY A 188 -22.05 -30.24 0.86
C GLY A 188 -23.50 -30.69 1.12
N GLY A 189 -24.43 -29.76 1.35
CA GLY A 189 -25.78 -30.04 1.84
C GLY A 189 -26.92 -29.79 0.85
N ARG A 190 -26.88 -30.35 -0.37
CA ARG A 190 -28.10 -30.50 -1.20
C ARG A 190 -28.14 -31.90 -1.83
N SER A 191 -28.63 -32.86 -1.06
CA SER A 191 -29.21 -34.10 -1.59
C SER A 191 -30.67 -34.19 -1.19
N ARG A 192 -31.56 -34.12 -2.19
CA ARG A 192 -32.91 -34.69 -2.25
C ARG A 192 -33.28 -34.78 -3.73
N THR A 193 -33.03 -35.93 -4.34
CA THR A 193 -33.98 -37.04 -4.61
C THR A 193 -34.68 -36.87 -5.95
N THR A 194 -34.32 -37.79 -6.84
CA THR A 194 -34.86 -38.11 -8.15
C THR A 194 -36.38 -38.30 -8.13
N GLU A 195 -37.09 -37.69 -9.06
CA GLU A 195 -38.28 -38.27 -9.68
C GLU A 195 -38.26 -37.90 -11.17
N GLN A 196 -38.12 -38.94 -12.00
CA GLN A 196 -38.30 -38.90 -13.45
C GLN A 196 -39.80 -39.01 -13.75
N GLN A 197 -40.34 -38.11 -14.57
CA GLN A 197 -41.49 -38.42 -15.42
C GLN A 197 -41.34 -37.70 -16.76
N ASP A 198 -41.27 -38.50 -17.82
CA ASP A 198 -41.32 -38.13 -19.23
C ASP A 198 -42.70 -37.61 -19.61
N VAL A 199 -42.77 -36.47 -20.30
CA VAL A 199 -43.78 -36.21 -21.35
C VAL A 199 -43.14 -35.37 -22.47
N ARG A 200 -43.14 -35.95 -23.68
CA ARG A 200 -42.86 -35.26 -24.95
C ARG A 200 -44.10 -34.49 -25.41
N VAL A 201 -43.93 -33.26 -25.89
CA VAL A 201 -44.73 -32.68 -27.00
C VAL A 201 -43.84 -31.69 -27.77
N ASP A 202 -43.68 -31.95 -29.07
CA ASP A 202 -43.12 -31.05 -30.09
C ASP A 202 -44.05 -29.85 -30.37
N SER A 203 -43.49 -28.68 -30.69
CA SER A 203 -43.76 -27.93 -31.94
C SER A 203 -43.42 -26.44 -31.80
N ASP A 204 -42.43 -26.02 -32.59
CA ASP A 204 -42.41 -24.87 -33.50
C ASP A 204 -43.07 -23.53 -33.09
N ALA A 205 -42.26 -22.46 -33.02
CA ALA A 205 -42.36 -21.26 -33.89
C ALA A 205 -41.62 -20.04 -33.31
N GLU A 206 -40.56 -19.63 -34.00
CA GLU A 206 -40.11 -18.25 -34.22
C GLU A 206 -40.05 -18.09 -35.76
N PRO A 207 -40.07 -16.91 -36.39
CA PRO A 207 -39.84 -15.57 -35.82
C PRO A 207 -40.88 -14.52 -36.31
N ASP A 208 -40.77 -13.27 -35.84
CA ASP A 208 -40.98 -12.12 -36.73
C ASP A 208 -40.30 -10.85 -36.20
N ALA A 209 -39.62 -10.19 -37.12
CA ALA A 209 -39.00 -8.89 -36.99
C ALA A 209 -40.03 -7.79 -37.28
N ASP A 210 -39.94 -6.62 -36.62
CA ASP A 210 -39.95 -5.35 -37.37
C ASP A 210 -39.39 -4.16 -36.58
N LEU A 211 -38.89 -3.24 -37.39
CA LEU A 211 -38.14 -2.02 -37.26
C LEU A 211 -38.91 -0.87 -36.56
N SER A 212 -38.17 0.03 -35.91
CA SER A 212 -38.22 1.47 -36.25
C SER A 212 -37.10 2.25 -35.56
N ALA A 213 -36.40 3.05 -36.38
CA ALA A 213 -35.60 4.18 -35.97
C ALA A 213 -36.51 5.40 -35.73
N ASP A 214 -36.20 6.27 -34.77
CA ASP A 214 -35.74 7.65 -35.05
C ASP A 214 -35.55 8.54 -33.79
N GLN A 215 -34.55 9.42 -33.91
CA GLN A 215 -34.45 10.80 -33.39
C GLN A 215 -34.07 11.14 -31.91
N GLN A 216 -32.80 11.58 -31.79
CA GLN A 216 -32.31 12.88 -31.25
C GLN A 216 -32.85 13.45 -29.92
N SER A 217 -31.92 13.72 -28.97
CA SER A 217 -31.58 15.11 -28.56
C SER A 217 -30.42 15.16 -27.57
N ASP A 218 -29.53 16.12 -27.82
CA ASP A 218 -28.47 16.60 -26.93
C ASP A 218 -29.02 17.24 -25.65
N ALA A 219 -28.39 16.98 -24.51
CA ALA A 219 -28.44 17.88 -23.35
C ALA A 219 -27.19 17.75 -22.47
N VAL A 220 -26.50 18.89 -22.36
CA VAL A 220 -25.35 19.21 -21.51
C VAL A 220 -25.70 19.12 -20.02
N SER A 221 -24.77 18.67 -19.17
CA SER A 221 -24.68 19.24 -17.82
C SER A 221 -23.31 19.11 -17.16
N ALA A 222 -22.74 20.29 -16.93
CA ALA A 222 -21.64 20.56 -16.03
C ALA A 222 -22.04 20.20 -14.59
N GLY A 223 -21.60 19.03 -14.11
CA GLY A 223 -21.78 18.62 -12.70
C GLY A 223 -20.52 18.06 -12.05
N GLY A 224 -19.42 17.89 -12.80
CA GLY A 224 -18.22 17.19 -12.32
C GLY A 224 -17.12 18.09 -11.72
N GLN A 225 -17.14 19.40 -11.96
CA GLN A 225 -16.04 20.30 -11.59
C GLN A 225 -16.25 21.10 -10.29
N GLU A 226 -17.48 21.19 -9.78
CA GLU A 226 -17.74 21.91 -8.52
C GLU A 226 -17.46 21.04 -7.28
N ASN A 227 -17.71 19.73 -7.36
CA ASN A 227 -17.46 18.80 -6.26
C ASN A 227 -15.96 18.60 -5.96
N SER A 228 -15.10 18.70 -6.97
CA SER A 228 -13.63 18.58 -6.78
C SER A 228 -13.03 19.82 -6.12
N ASN A 229 -13.58 21.01 -6.39
CA ASN A 229 -13.12 22.25 -5.78
C ASN A 229 -13.64 22.45 -4.35
N ALA A 230 -14.83 21.93 -4.03
CA ALA A 230 -15.37 21.92 -2.67
C ALA A 230 -14.52 21.05 -1.72
N ALA A 231 -14.15 19.84 -2.14
CA ALA A 231 -13.30 18.93 -1.36
C ALA A 231 -11.89 19.51 -1.10
N LEU A 232 -11.33 20.25 -2.06
CA LEU A 232 -10.03 20.93 -1.90
C LEU A 232 -10.08 22.11 -0.91
N ARG A 233 -11.24 22.75 -0.76
CA ARG A 233 -11.46 23.86 0.18
C ARG A 233 -11.60 23.36 1.62
N GLU A 234 -12.40 22.33 1.86
CA GLU A 234 -12.52 21.70 3.18
C GLU A 234 -11.18 21.14 3.67
N HIS A 235 -10.38 20.56 2.77
CA HIS A 235 -9.05 20.04 3.10
C HIS A 235 -8.03 21.13 3.50
N ARG A 236 -8.26 22.39 3.06
CA ARG A 236 -7.42 23.55 3.37
C ARG A 236 -7.84 24.20 4.70
N GLU A 237 -9.12 24.18 5.02
CA GLU A 237 -9.67 24.71 6.28
C GLU A 237 -9.37 23.78 7.46
N ALA A 238 -9.48 22.46 7.28
CA ALA A 238 -9.09 21.48 8.30
C ALA A 238 -7.59 21.55 8.67
N ARG A 239 -6.71 21.87 7.71
CA ARG A 239 -5.26 22.07 7.93
C ARG A 239 -4.92 23.35 8.68
N SER A 240 -5.80 24.37 8.64
CA SER A 240 -5.58 25.61 9.40
C SER A 240 -5.93 25.42 10.87
N ALA A 241 -6.95 24.61 11.18
CA ALA A 241 -7.40 24.37 12.55
C ALA A 241 -6.42 23.53 13.38
N THR A 242 -5.67 22.61 12.76
CA THR A 242 -4.68 21.77 13.46
C THR A 242 -3.34 22.45 13.72
N ARG A 243 -3.15 23.69 13.23
CA ARG A 243 -1.87 24.42 13.33
C ARG A 243 -1.70 25.15 14.67
N ASP A 244 -2.78 25.36 15.42
CA ASP A 244 -2.73 26.12 16.68
C ASP A 244 -2.45 25.26 17.93
N GLU A 245 -2.46 23.92 17.84
CA GLU A 245 -2.31 23.06 19.03
C GLU A 245 -0.93 22.39 19.22
N SER A 246 -0.01 22.44 18.25
CA SER A 246 1.25 21.65 18.32
C SER A 246 2.51 22.41 18.76
N SER A 247 2.41 23.68 19.17
CA SER A 247 3.57 24.44 19.67
C SER A 247 3.89 24.13 21.15
N GLY A 248 4.31 22.89 21.43
CA GLY A 248 4.57 22.39 22.78
C GLY A 248 5.86 21.56 22.91
N ALA A 249 7.01 22.23 22.85
CA ALA A 249 8.33 21.90 23.42
C ALA A 249 8.68 20.42 23.75
N TYR A 250 9.50 19.78 22.91
CA TYR A 250 10.38 18.68 23.32
C TYR A 250 11.74 19.22 23.77
N LYS A 251 11.96 19.28 25.09
CA LYS A 251 13.29 19.51 25.69
C LYS A 251 14.07 18.19 25.71
N THR A 252 15.22 18.16 25.03
CA THR A 252 16.17 17.05 25.06
C THR A 252 16.87 16.97 26.42
N ARG A 253 16.76 15.81 27.07
CA ARG A 253 17.43 15.49 28.34
C ARG A 253 18.60 14.57 28.03
N GLY A 254 19.83 15.08 28.19
CA GLY A 254 21.04 14.30 27.96
C GLY A 254 21.25 13.16 28.97
N LYS A 255 21.88 12.08 28.51
CA LYS A 255 22.67 11.09 29.28
C LYS A 255 23.37 10.18 28.28
N LYS A 256 24.70 10.23 28.20
CA LYS A 256 25.72 9.43 28.92
C LYS A 256 26.24 8.28 28.04
N LYS A 257 27.53 8.40 27.71
CA LYS A 257 28.38 7.39 27.10
C LYS A 257 28.30 6.08 27.88
N SER A 258 28.14 4.96 27.17
CA SER A 258 28.63 3.66 27.65
C SER A 258 29.48 3.00 26.56
N LYS A 259 30.58 2.42 27.01
CA LYS A 259 31.66 1.84 26.22
C LYS A 259 31.30 0.43 25.78
N GLY A 260 31.56 0.15 24.50
CA GLY A 260 32.26 -1.03 24.01
C GLY A 260 31.67 -2.41 24.25
N MET A 261 31.29 -3.08 23.16
CA MET A 261 31.57 -4.50 22.96
C MET A 261 31.94 -4.73 21.49
N ARG A 262 32.98 -5.56 21.31
CA ARG A 262 33.72 -5.81 20.08
C ARG A 262 33.17 -7.06 19.37
N ASN A 263 33.34 -7.03 18.04
CA ASN A 263 33.56 -8.15 17.12
C ASN A 263 32.44 -9.16 16.85
N ILE A 264 31.95 -9.16 15.60
CA ILE A 264 31.63 -10.39 14.89
C ILE A 264 32.34 -10.30 13.53
N ALA A 265 33.33 -11.18 13.34
CA ALA A 265 33.98 -11.44 12.07
C ALA A 265 33.57 -12.85 11.60
N THR A 266 33.66 -13.03 10.29
CA THR A 266 33.72 -14.29 9.51
C THR A 266 32.48 -15.18 9.47
N TYR A 267 31.88 -15.30 8.28
CA TYR A 267 31.63 -16.59 7.61
C TYR A 267 31.54 -16.39 6.09
N PHE A 268 32.63 -16.70 5.39
CA PHE A 268 32.64 -17.10 3.98
C PHE A 268 33.63 -18.26 3.86
N SER A 269 33.13 -19.48 3.74
CA SER A 269 33.64 -20.49 2.79
C SER A 269 32.84 -21.79 2.81
N THR A 270 32.73 -22.36 1.60
CA THR A 270 32.50 -23.77 1.21
C THR A 270 31.15 -24.45 1.43
N ASN A 271 30.39 -24.61 0.34
CA ASN A 271 30.15 -25.86 -0.42
C ASN A 271 28.97 -25.58 -1.39
N ALA A 272 28.98 -25.89 -2.69
CA ALA A 272 29.63 -26.93 -3.48
C ALA A 272 30.02 -26.40 -4.88
#